data_AF-A0AAW9E9G5-F1
#
_entry.id   AF-A0AAW9E9G5-F1
#
_cell.length_a   1.000
_cell.length_b   1.000
_cell.length_c   1.000
_cell.angle_alpha   90.00
_cell.angle_beta   90.00
_cell.angle_gamma   90.00
#
_symmetry.space_group_name_H-M   'P 1'
#
loop_
_entity.id
_entity.type
_entity.pdbx_description
1 polymer ?
#
loop_
_entity_poly.entity_id
_entity_poly.type
_entity_poly.pdbx_seq_one_letter_code
_entity_poly.pdbx_strand_id
1 'polypeptide(L)'
;TTHYENANFLRELAESLPRILPEGGPDKAALLQRLANEELAQAEYEDQVRAKVTAARADTRPGMTTEQLRQRLHGRYQELRDAV
;
A
#
# COMPACT_ATOMS: atom_id res chain seq x y z
N THR A 1 -10.29 -5.78 -2.79
CA THR A 1 -10.57 -7.00 -3.61
C THR A 1 -10.56 -6.64 -5.08
N THR A 2 -11.40 -5.69 -5.54
CA THR A 2 -11.45 -5.23 -6.93
C THR A 2 -10.10 -4.72 -7.46
N HIS A 3 -9.35 -3.95 -6.68
CA HIS A 3 -8.03 -3.47 -7.11
C HIS A 3 -7.00 -4.59 -7.35
N TYR A 4 -7.00 -5.66 -6.54
CA TYR A 4 -6.14 -6.82 -6.79
C TYR A 4 -6.56 -7.57 -8.06
N GLU A 5 -7.85 -7.73 -8.30
CA GLU A 5 -8.38 -8.36 -9.51
C GLU A 5 -8.03 -7.55 -10.76
N ASN A 6 -8.17 -6.23 -10.71
CA ASN A 6 -7.77 -5.33 -11.77
C ASN A 6 -6.26 -5.41 -12.05
N ALA A 7 -5.43 -5.40 -11.01
CA ALA A 7 -3.99 -5.53 -11.15
C ALA A 7 -3.60 -6.82 -11.89
N ASN A 8 -4.19 -7.95 -11.50
CA ASN A 8 -3.96 -9.24 -12.14
C ASN A 8 -4.43 -9.23 -13.60
N PHE A 9 -5.65 -8.77 -13.87
CA PHE A 9 -6.19 -8.68 -15.23
C PHE A 9 -5.30 -7.82 -16.14
N LEU A 10 -4.87 -6.65 -15.69
CA LEU A 10 -4.02 -5.74 -16.47
C LEU A 10 -2.66 -6.39 -16.77
N ARG A 11 -2.11 -7.16 -15.83
CA ARG A 11 -0.84 -7.87 -16.01
C ARG A 11 -0.97 -9.00 -17.02
N GLU A 12 -2.00 -9.83 -16.91
CA GLU A 12 -2.30 -10.88 -17.88
C GLU A 12 -2.55 -10.31 -19.29
N LEU A 13 -3.27 -9.18 -19.38
CA LEU A 13 -3.50 -8.49 -20.64
C LEU A 13 -2.20 -7.95 -21.24
N ALA A 14 -1.30 -7.39 -20.42
CA ALA A 14 0.00 -6.93 -20.89
C ALA A 14 0.86 -8.09 -21.44
N GLU A 15 0.82 -9.25 -20.80
CA GLU A 15 1.57 -10.44 -21.21
C GLU A 15 1.03 -11.08 -22.51
N SER A 16 -0.28 -11.02 -22.71
CA SER A 16 -0.94 -11.54 -23.91
C SER A 16 -0.93 -10.54 -25.08
N LEU A 17 -0.65 -9.27 -24.83
CA LEU A 17 -0.70 -8.20 -25.83
C LEU A 17 0.20 -8.40 -27.05
N PRO A 18 1.45 -8.91 -26.93
CA PRO A 18 2.28 -9.19 -28.10
C PRO A 18 1.67 -10.21 -29.08
N ARG A 19 0.82 -11.12 -28.58
CA ARG A 19 0.10 -12.09 -29.42
C ARG A 19 -1.14 -11.48 -30.06
N ILE A 20 -1.81 -10.55 -29.37
CA ILE A 20 -3.08 -9.94 -29.79
C ILE A 20 -2.83 -8.75 -30.73
N LEU A 21 -1.77 -7.96 -30.48
CA LEU A 21 -1.41 -6.77 -31.24
C LEU A 21 0.12 -6.71 -31.50
N PRO A 22 0.61 -7.40 -32.54
CA PRO A 22 2.05 -7.55 -32.78
C PRO A 22 2.77 -6.24 -33.14
N GLU A 23 2.14 -5.34 -33.90
CA GLU A 23 2.80 -4.15 -34.45
C GLU A 23 2.75 -2.90 -33.53
N GLY A 24 2.01 -2.95 -32.42
CA GLY A 24 1.83 -1.81 -31.51
C GLY A 24 1.81 -2.19 -30.03
N GLY A 25 2.38 -3.35 -29.72
CA GLY A 25 2.27 -3.99 -28.41
C GLY A 25 3.21 -3.51 -27.30
N PRO A 26 4.49 -3.16 -27.55
CA PRO A 26 5.44 -2.90 -26.48
C PRO A 26 5.06 -1.72 -25.57
N ASP A 27 4.74 -0.56 -26.15
CA ASP A 27 4.38 0.64 -25.37
C ASP A 27 3.07 0.46 -24.60
N LYS A 28 2.11 -0.23 -25.22
CA LYS A 28 0.82 -0.54 -24.58
C LYS A 28 0.97 -1.56 -23.47
N ALA A 29 1.78 -2.59 -23.66
CA ALA A 29 2.10 -3.57 -22.61
C ALA A 29 2.82 -2.90 -21.43
N ALA A 30 3.76 -1.99 -21.69
CA ALA A 30 4.42 -1.21 -20.65
C ALA A 30 3.43 -0.31 -19.88
N LEU A 31 2.48 0.33 -20.56
CA LEU A 31 1.43 1.11 -19.92
C LEU A 31 0.54 0.23 -19.02
N LEU A 32 0.08 -0.92 -19.53
CA LEU A 32 -0.73 -1.86 -18.75
C LEU A 32 0.01 -2.38 -17.52
N GLN A 33 1.31 -2.66 -17.62
CA GLN A 33 2.13 -3.06 -16.47
C GLN A 33 2.21 -1.95 -15.42
N ARG A 34 2.32 -0.67 -15.82
CA ARG A 34 2.29 0.46 -14.89
C ARG A 34 0.93 0.57 -14.19
N LEU A 35 -0.15 0.50 -14.95
CA LEU A 35 -1.51 0.52 -14.39
C LEU A 35 -1.74 -0.65 -13.43
N ALA A 36 -1.25 -1.85 -13.75
CA ALA A 36 -1.32 -3.00 -12.85
C ALA A 36 -0.61 -2.73 -11.50
N ASN A 37 0.56 -2.08 -11.54
CA ASN A 37 1.29 -1.71 -10.33
C ASN A 37 0.56 -0.63 -9.53
N GLU A 38 -0.07 0.34 -10.19
CA GLU A 38 -0.88 1.37 -9.53
C GLU A 38 -2.11 0.77 -8.84
N GLU A 39 -2.83 -0.14 -9.50
CA GLU A 39 -3.95 -0.88 -8.90
C GLU A 39 -3.49 -1.72 -7.70
N LEU A 40 -2.34 -2.38 -7.78
CA LEU A 40 -1.78 -3.13 -6.65
C LEU A 40 -1.45 -2.20 -5.47
N ALA A 41 -0.77 -1.09 -5.73
CA ALA A 41 -0.42 -0.12 -4.68
C ALA A 41 -1.67 0.46 -4.01
N GLN A 42 -2.73 0.72 -4.78
CA GLN A 42 -4.02 1.16 -4.26
C GLN A 42 -4.66 0.10 -3.35
N ALA A 43 -4.62 -1.17 -3.76
CA ALA A 43 -5.15 -2.28 -2.96
C ALA A 43 -4.43 -2.40 -1.60
N GLU A 44 -3.09 -2.37 -1.61
CA GLU A 44 -2.27 -2.44 -0.41
C GLU A 44 -2.50 -1.24 0.53
N TYR A 45 -2.66 -0.04 -0.04
CA TYR A 45 -2.98 1.15 0.73
C TYR A 45 -4.34 1.03 1.42
N GLU A 46 -5.37 0.57 0.71
CA GLU A 46 -6.70 0.37 1.29
C GLU A 46 -6.69 -0.67 2.42
N ASP A 47 -5.96 -1.77 2.25
CA ASP A 47 -5.78 -2.78 3.29
C ASP A 47 -5.07 -2.19 4.52
N GLN A 48 -4.03 -1.38 4.31
CA GLN A 48 -3.33 -0.69 5.40
C GLN A 48 -4.26 0.28 6.14
N VAL A 49 -5.05 1.08 5.42
CA VAL A 49 -6.01 2.02 6.01
C VAL A 49 -7.06 1.25 6.80
N ARG A 50 -7.62 0.19 6.23
CA ARG A 50 -8.62 -0.66 6.90
C ARG A 50 -8.05 -1.26 8.18
N ALA A 51 -6.83 -1.79 8.14
CA ALA A 51 -6.17 -2.34 9.32
C ALA A 51 -5.96 -1.27 10.41
N LYS A 52 -5.48 -0.07 10.03
CA LYS A 52 -5.31 1.07 10.95
C LYS A 52 -6.63 1.49 11.59
N VAL A 53 -7.70 1.60 10.80
CA VAL A 53 -9.03 1.98 11.27
C VAL A 53 -9.60 0.93 12.22
N THR A 54 -9.50 -0.36 11.87
CA THR A 54 -9.94 -1.46 12.74
C THR A 54 -9.19 -1.44 14.06
N ALA A 55 -7.86 -1.29 14.03
CA ALA A 55 -7.05 -1.19 15.23
C ALA A 55 -7.42 0.02 16.09
N ALA A 56 -7.63 1.20 15.48
CA ALA A 56 -8.04 2.40 16.19
C ALA A 56 -9.43 2.28 16.82
N ARG A 57 -10.38 1.62 16.12
CA ARG A 57 -11.73 1.36 16.65
C ARG A 57 -11.74 0.34 17.79
N ALA A 58 -10.82 -0.62 17.77
CA ALA A 58 -10.66 -1.60 18.84
C ALA A 58 -9.84 -1.07 20.03
N ASP A 59 -9.20 0.09 19.90
CA ASP A 59 -8.38 0.68 20.95
C ASP A 59 -9.24 1.23 22.09
N THR A 60 -9.21 0.56 23.24
CA THR A 60 -9.93 0.95 24.45
C THR A 60 -9.08 1.78 25.42
N ARG A 61 -7.83 2.09 25.06
CA ARG A 61 -6.94 2.86 25.93
C ARG A 61 -7.49 4.28 26.12
N PRO A 62 -7.36 4.85 27.33
CA PRO A 62 -7.78 6.23 27.56
C PRO A 62 -6.98 7.20 26.69
N GLY A 63 -7.62 8.30 26.29
CA GLY A 63 -6.96 9.38 25.56
C GLY A 63 -5.73 9.90 26.31
N MET A 64 -4.68 10.23 25.58
CA MET A 64 -3.43 10.76 26.11
C MET A 64 -3.31 12.24 25.72
N THR A 65 -2.86 13.09 26.63
CA THR A 65 -2.60 14.49 26.27
C THR A 65 -1.39 14.57 25.33
N THR A 66 -1.34 15.63 24.52
CA THR A 66 -0.20 15.85 23.60
C THR A 66 1.13 15.91 24.35
N GLU A 67 1.15 16.45 25.56
CA GLU A 67 2.35 16.53 26.41
C GLU A 67 2.84 15.15 26.85
N GLN A 68 1.92 14.33 27.35
CA GLN A 68 2.20 12.95 27.75
C GLN A 68 2.71 12.13 26.56
N LEU A 69 2.10 12.29 25.38
CA LEU A 69 2.56 11.64 24.15
C LEU A 69 3.99 12.06 23.78
N ARG A 70 4.30 13.36 23.85
CA ARG A 70 5.63 13.90 23.53
C ARG A 70 6.70 13.32 24.46
N GLN A 71 6.44 13.26 25.76
CA GLN A 71 7.38 12.67 26.72
C GLN A 71 7.63 11.18 26.44
N ARG A 72 6.57 10.41 26.16
CA ARG A 72 6.70 8.98 25.84
C ARG A 72 7.47 8.71 24.55
N LEU A 73 7.26 9.54 23.53
CA LEU A 73 8.01 9.45 22.27
C LEU A 73 9.48 9.81 22.47
N HIS A 74 9.77 10.83 23.28
CA HIS A 74 11.15 11.22 23.58
C HIS A 74 11.92 10.11 24.29
N GLY A 75 11.30 9.48 25.31
CA GLY A 75 11.89 8.34 26.01
C GLY A 75 12.18 7.16 25.07
N ARG A 76 11.22 6.80 24.21
CA ARG A 76 11.41 5.75 23.19
C ARG A 76 12.54 6.06 22.21
N TYR A 77 12.68 7.32 21.82
CA TYR A 77 13.74 7.72 20.88
C TYR A 77 15.12 7.63 21.54
N GLN A 78 15.24 7.97 22.83
CA GLN A 78 16.46 7.80 23.61
C GLN A 78 16.82 6.32 23.76
N GLU A 79 15.86 5.47 24.14
CA GLU A 79 16.07 4.01 24.25
C GLU A 79 16.54 3.40 22.92
N LEU A 80 15.93 3.79 21.79
CA LEU A 80 16.34 3.33 20.47
C LEU A 80 17.73 3.83 20.07
N ARG A 81 18.09 5.05 20.47
CA ARG A 81 19.40 5.64 20.19
C ARG A 81 20.51 4.97 20.99
N ASP A 82 20.25 4.65 22.25
CA ASP A 82 21.22 4.04 23.16
C ASP A 82 21.41 2.53 22.90
N ALA A 83 20.47 1.91 22.16
CA ALA A 83 20.54 0.51 21.72
C ALA A 83 21.32 0.29 20.41
N VAL A 84 21.84 1.35 19.79
CA VAL A 84 22.64 1.34 18.54
C VAL A 84 24.08 1.74 18.85
#